data_AF-A0A835B7Q2-F1
#
_entry.id   AF-A0A835B7Q2-F1
#
_cell.length_a   1.000
_cell.length_b   1.000
_cell.length_c   1.000
_cell.angle_alpha   90.00
_cell.angle_beta   90.00
_cell.angle_gamma   90.00
#
_symmetry.space_group_name_H-M   'P 1'
#
loop_
_entity.id
_entity.type
_entity.pdbx_description
1 polymer ?
#
loop_
_entity_poly.entity_id
_entity_poly.type
_entity_poly.pdbx_seq_one_letter_code
_entity_poly.pdbx_strand_id
1 'polypeptide(L)' 'MIITTKEAFVNTIFREIVIIAAWSIWKHRNSIIFDEESLSFNKWRLCFFQDMSLVTLRVPDLKDNVWLSSL' A
#
# COMPACT_ATOMS: atom_id res chain seq x y z
N MET A 1 9.36 12.68 -25.06
CA MET A 1 9.27 11.35 -24.40
C MET A 1 9.87 11.43 -23.00
N ILE A 2 9.21 12.20 -22.13
CA ILE A 2 9.52 12.40 -20.69
C ILE A 2 8.17 12.54 -19.97
N ILE A 3 7.25 13.30 -20.58
CA ILE A 3 5.85 13.44 -20.16
C ILE A 3 5.15 12.07 -20.07
N THR A 4 5.27 11.22 -21.11
CA THR A 4 4.72 9.86 -21.10
C THR A 4 5.29 8.97 -20.00
N THR A 5 6.58 9.10 -19.68
CA THR A 5 7.24 8.35 -18.60
C THR A 5 6.72 8.78 -17.23
N LYS A 6 6.49 10.08 -17.03
CA LYS A 6 5.95 10.63 -15.77
C LYS A 6 4.50 10.19 -15.54
N GLU A 7 3.66 10.20 -16.57
CA GLU A 7 2.27 9.74 -16.48
C GLU A 7 2.19 8.23 -16.21
N ALA A 8 2.99 7.42 -16.90
CA ALA A 8 3.08 5.98 -16.67
C ALA A 8 3.59 5.65 -15.24
N PHE A 9 4.49 6.48 -14.70
CA PHE A 9 5.00 6.34 -13.34
C PHE A 9 3.93 6.65 -12.28
N VAL A 10 3.19 7.75 -12.43
CA VAL A 10 2.05 8.07 -11.54
C VAL A 10 1.00 6.95 -11.57
N ASN A 11 0.71 6.41 -12.76
CA ASN A 11 -0.20 5.28 -12.91
C ASN A 11 0.33 4.02 -12.20
N THR A 12 1.64 3.76 -12.30
CA THR A 12 2.29 2.62 -11.65
C THR A 12 2.22 2.73 -10.12
N ILE A 13 2.55 3.88 -9.53
CA ILE A 13 2.45 4.09 -8.08
C ILE A 13 1.00 3.93 -7.60
N PHE A 14 0.05 4.54 -8.32
CA PHE A 14 -1.36 4.43 -7.98
C PHE A 14 -1.83 2.96 -7.99
N ARG A 15 -1.41 2.21 -9.01
CA ARG A 15 -1.69 0.77 -9.11
C ARG A 15 -1.13 0.00 -7.92
N GLU A 16 0.12 0.22 -7.54
CA GLU A 16 0.72 -0.44 -6.37
C GLU A 16 -0.05 -0.11 -5.08
N ILE A 17 -0.40 1.16 -4.85
CA ILE A 17 -1.21 1.58 -3.68
C ILE A 17 -2.54 0.82 -3.64
N VAL A 18 -3.28 0.78 -4.76
CA VAL A 18 -4.59 0.12 -4.83
C VAL A 18 -4.46 -1.39 -4.60
N ILE A 19 -3.45 -2.03 -5.19
CA ILE A 19 -3.19 -3.47 -5.00
C ILE A 19 -2.89 -3.77 -3.53
N ILE A 20 -1.99 -3.02 -2.90
CA ILE A 20 -1.61 -3.25 -1.49
C ILE A 20 -2.77 -2.95 -0.54
N ALA A 21 -3.58 -1.92 -0.82
CA ALA A 21 -4.79 -1.63 -0.06
C ALA A 21 -5.80 -2.79 -0.13
N ALA A 22 -6.08 -3.29 -1.34
CA ALA A 22 -6.99 -4.42 -1.55
C ALA A 22 -6.46 -5.72 -0.90
N TRP A 23 -5.15 -5.98 -1.02
CA TRP A 23 -4.49 -7.10 -0.36
C TRP A 23 -4.60 -7.03 1.17
N SER A 24 -4.40 -5.84 1.73
CA SER A 24 -4.54 -5.62 3.18
C SER A 24 -5.98 -5.83 3.65
N ILE A 25 -6.99 -5.45 2.84
CA ILE A 25 -8.40 -5.74 3.14
C ILE A 25 -8.62 -7.27 3.14
N TRP A 26 -8.06 -7.97 2.15
CA TRP A 26 -8.17 -9.42 2.07
C TRP A 26 -7.55 -10.11 3.28
N LYS A 27 -6.34 -9.71 3.69
CA LYS A 27 -5.68 -10.22 4.91
C LYS A 27 -6.51 -9.96 6.17
N HIS A 28 -6.98 -8.73 6.36
CA HIS A 28 -7.80 -8.36 7.53
C HIS A 28 -9.13 -9.12 7.57
N ARG A 29 -9.77 -9.36 6.41
CA ARG A 29 -10.98 -10.20 6.37
C ARG A 29 -10.68 -11.66 6.71
N ASN A 30 -9.56 -12.19 6.25
CA ASN A 30 -9.18 -13.56 6.56
C ASN A 30 -8.84 -13.73 8.04
N SER A 31 -8.19 -12.77 8.69
CA SER A 31 -7.91 -12.89 10.13
C SER A 31 -9.20 -12.86 10.97
N ILE A 32 -10.23 -12.12 10.53
CA ILE A 32 -11.56 -12.18 11.17
C ILE A 32 -12.18 -13.58 11.03
N ILE A 33 -12.08 -14.20 9.85
CA ILE A 33 -12.73 -15.49 9.55
C ILE A 33 -11.98 -16.67 10.19
N PHE A 34 -10.64 -16.65 10.12
CA PHE A 34 -9.81 -17.81 10.47
C PHE A 34 -9.13 -17.70 11.84
N ASP A 35 -8.90 -16.47 12.33
CA ASP A 35 -8.16 -16.21 13.58
C ASP A 35 -9.04 -15.53 14.65
N GLU A 36 -10.35 -15.45 14.41
CA GLU A 36 -11.33 -14.80 15.31
C GLU A 36 -10.97 -13.35 15.68
N GLU A 37 -10.23 -12.65 14.81
CA GLU A 37 -9.90 -11.25 15.05
C GLU A 37 -11.12 -10.34 14.91
N SER A 38 -11.08 -9.17 15.57
CA SER A 38 -12.10 -8.14 15.43
C SER A 38 -11.86 -7.22 14.23
N LEU A 39 -12.96 -6.69 13.67
CA LEU A 39 -12.89 -5.62 12.68
C LEU A 39 -12.17 -4.40 13.27
N SER A 40 -11.07 -4.01 12.65
CA SER A 40 -10.28 -2.87 13.11
C SER A 40 -9.61 -2.18 11.93
N PHE A 41 -10.01 -0.93 11.70
CA PHE A 41 -9.36 -0.09 10.69
C PHE A 41 -7.87 0.11 10.99
N ASN A 42 -7.49 0.21 12.28
CA ASN A 42 -6.10 0.37 12.67
C ASN A 42 -5.26 -0.87 12.34
N LYS A 43 -5.80 -2.08 12.53
CA LYS A 43 -5.10 -3.31 12.14
C LYS A 43 -4.89 -3.39 10.62
N TRP A 44 -5.95 -3.13 9.85
CA TRP A 44 -5.86 -3.03 8.40
C TRP A 44 -4.82 -1.99 7.96
N ARG A 45 -4.88 -0.79 8.53
CA ARG A 45 -3.99 0.34 8.21
C ARG A 45 -2.53 0.01 8.52
N LEU A 46 -2.26 -0.62 9.66
CA LEU A 46 -0.91 -1.07 10.01
C LEU A 46 -0.38 -2.10 9.01
N CYS A 47 -1.22 -3.08 8.66
CA CYS A 47 -0.90 -4.12 7.68
C CYS A 47 -0.58 -3.52 6.29
N PHE A 48 -1.38 -2.53 5.88
CA PHE A 48 -1.14 -1.77 4.65
C PHE A 48 0.21 -1.04 4.67
N PHE A 49 0.56 -0.36 5.75
CA PHE A 49 1.85 0.35 5.83
C PHE A 49 3.05 -0.58 5.84
N GLN A 50 2.94 -1.71 6.53
CA GLN A 50 4.00 -2.71 6.52
C GLN A 50 4.28 -3.20 5.10
N ASP A 51 3.24 -3.54 4.34
CA ASP A 51 3.40 -3.97 2.96
C ASP A 51 3.87 -2.83 2.03
N MET A 52 3.34 -1.62 2.19
CA MET A 52 3.79 -0.46 1.42
C MET A 52 5.26 -0.13 1.67
N SER A 53 5.76 -0.31 2.90
CA SER A 53 7.18 -0.09 3.22
C SER A 53 8.08 -1.03 2.39
N LEU A 54 7.65 -2.25 2.13
CA LEU A 54 8.36 -3.19 1.26
C LEU A 54 8.32 -2.75 -0.21
N VAL A 55 7.21 -2.15 -0.67
CA VAL A 55 7.12 -1.58 -2.03
C VAL A 55 8.11 -0.41 -2.21
N THR A 56 8.36 0.40 -1.17
CA THR A 56 9.36 1.48 -1.25
C THR A 56 10.80 0.99 -1.44
N LEU A 57 11.10 -0.27 -1.11
CA LEU A 57 12.40 -0.88 -1.40
C LEU A 57 12.55 -1.20 -2.90
N ARG A 58 11.45 -1.49 -3.59
CA ARG A 58 11.42 -1.80 -5.03
C ARG A 58 11.37 -0.53 -5.88
N VAL A 59 10.75 0.52 -5.36
CA VAL A 59 10.60 1.82 -6.04
C VAL A 59 11.16 2.91 -5.12
N PRO A 60 12.48 3.19 -5.15
CA PRO A 60 13.13 4.14 -4.24
C PRO A 60 12.53 5.54 -4.30
N ASP A 61 12.06 5.97 -5.48
CA ASP A 61 11.37 7.24 -5.72
C ASP A 61 10.07 7.41 -4.91
N LEU A 62 9.53 6.34 -4.32
CA LEU A 62 8.43 6.43 -3.35
C LEU A 62 8.87 6.95 -1.98
N LYS A 63 10.15 6.82 -1.60
CA LYS A 63 10.64 7.28 -0.29
C LYS A 63 10.56 8.80 -0.13
N ASP A 64 10.75 9.53 -1.22
CA ASP A 64 10.68 11.00 -1.23
C ASP A 64 9.24 11.52 -1.30
N ASN A 65 8.25 10.62 -1.48
CA ASN A 65 6.85 11.01 -1.36
C ASN A 65 6.49 11.18 0.12
N VAL A 66 6.59 12.42 0.58
CA VAL A 66 6.27 12.92 1.93
C VAL A 66 5.00 12.28 2.52
N TRP A 67 4.02 11.97 1.68
CA TRP A 67 2.77 11.29 2.05
C TRP A 67 2.93 9.92 2.73
N LEU A 68 3.96 9.15 2.41
CA LEU A 68 4.24 7.86 3.08
C LEU A 68 4.95 8.07 4.43
N SER A 69 5.68 9.18 4.59
CA SER A 69 6.38 9.53 5.84
C SER A 69 5.51 10.27 6.85
N SER A 70 4.38 10.84 6.41
CA SER A 70 3.50 11.69 7.23
C SER A 70 2.16 11.03 7.61
N LEU A 71 2.02 9.70 7.47
CA LEU A 71 0.78 8.97 7.75
C LEU A 71 0.95 7.90 8.83
#